data_AF-A0A969ELN4-F1
#
_entry.id   AF-A0A969ELN4-F1
#
_cell.length_a   1.000
_cell.length_b   1.000
_cell.length_c   1.000
_cell.angle_alpha   90.00
_cell.angle_beta   90.00
_cell.angle_gamma   90.00
#
_symmetry.space_group_name_H-M   'P 1'
#
loop_
_entity.id
_entity.type
_entity.pdbx_description
1 polymer ?
#
loop_
_entity_poly.entity_id
_entity_poly.type
_entity_poly.pdbx_seq_one_letter_code
_entity_poly.pdbx_strand_id
1 'polypeptide(L)'
;MPQSTEALVEKPGLLPTPPLPETVPQSNLTENAYKVFLRRYTRKGADGKPIETVEETFWRVAYHVAQVENEWDGDVNAQAMKYYELLITKRFFPNSPTFTGAGTPLGQLAACFVLPISDDMGRDGAGIFQTLRDAALIQQTGGGNGFGFSRLRPKHALVNSSAGRATGPVGFLRVYDNAFGEIAQGGTRRGANMGVLRVDHPDIEDFITCKTDENAITNFNISVGITDAFMQAVVNDEDWDLRFPDVNASEYRGVQGDDGSGRSRWNPDQGVQNCAREGIVQPDRQASTSQRRARCVVLRCSQSF
;
A
#
# COMPACT_ATOMS: atom_id res chain seq x y z
N MET A 1 3.80 -17.13 42.81
CA MET A 1 4.51 -18.30 42.27
C MET A 1 5.33 -17.82 41.09
N PRO A 2 6.61 -18.19 40.93
CA PRO A 2 7.36 -17.79 39.76
C PRO A 2 6.74 -18.49 38.54
N GLN A 3 6.30 -17.72 37.55
CA GLN A 3 5.87 -18.25 36.26
C GLN A 3 7.03 -19.09 35.72
N SER A 4 6.78 -20.37 35.42
CA SER A 4 7.74 -21.22 34.74
C SER A 4 8.12 -20.52 33.44
N THR A 5 9.39 -20.11 33.32
CA THR A 5 9.97 -19.66 32.07
C THR A 5 9.97 -20.84 31.11
N GLU A 6 8.89 -21.02 30.36
CA GLU A 6 8.85 -21.95 29.25
C GLU A 6 9.99 -21.60 28.30
N ALA A 7 10.86 -22.58 28.02
CA ALA A 7 12.02 -22.37 27.18
C ALA A 7 11.54 -21.98 25.77
N LEU A 8 11.95 -20.80 25.30
CA LEU A 8 11.61 -20.32 23.98
C LEU A 8 12.26 -21.21 22.91
N VAL A 9 11.51 -21.49 21.85
CA VAL A 9 11.98 -22.25 20.69
C VAL A 9 12.70 -21.30 19.73
N GLU A 10 13.97 -21.59 19.46
CA GLU A 10 14.76 -20.87 18.48
C GLU A 10 14.69 -21.57 17.12
N LYS A 11 14.32 -20.81 16.08
CA LYS A 11 14.33 -21.28 14.69
C LYS A 11 15.15 -20.29 13.83
N PRO A 12 15.96 -20.76 12.87
CA PRO A 12 16.79 -19.86 12.05
C PRO A 12 15.96 -18.79 11.33
N GLY A 13 16.38 -17.53 11.46
CA GLY A 13 15.72 -16.38 10.82
C GLY A 13 14.35 -16.00 11.42
N LEU A 14 14.06 -16.48 12.63
CA LEU A 14 12.90 -16.14 13.44
C LEU A 14 13.33 -15.68 14.84
N LEU A 15 12.52 -14.79 15.41
CA LEU A 15 12.63 -14.38 16.80
C LEU A 15 12.12 -15.51 17.71
N PRO A 16 12.65 -15.60 18.95
CA PRO A 16 12.23 -16.62 19.91
C PRO A 16 10.71 -16.62 20.12
N THR A 17 10.11 -17.82 20.07
CA THR A 17 8.67 -18.03 20.23
C THR A 17 8.46 -19.17 21.23
N PRO A 18 7.53 -19.06 22.19
CA PRO A 18 7.25 -20.17 23.11
C PRO A 18 6.78 -21.40 22.32
N PRO A 19 6.95 -22.61 22.88
CA PRO A 19 6.45 -23.82 22.24
C PRO A 19 4.94 -23.73 22.02
N LEU A 20 4.46 -24.39 20.96
CA LEU A 20 3.03 -24.53 20.72
C LEU A 20 2.42 -25.29 21.92
N PRO A 21 1.36 -24.78 22.57
CA PRO A 21 0.74 -25.49 23.69
C PRO A 21 0.23 -26.87 23.28
N GLU A 22 0.33 -27.86 24.15
CA GLU A 22 -0.01 -29.26 23.82
C GLU A 22 -1.49 -29.48 23.47
N THR A 23 -2.38 -28.60 23.93
CA THR A 23 -3.85 -28.72 23.80
C THR A 23 -4.44 -27.68 22.86
N VAL A 24 -3.88 -27.54 21.65
CA VAL A 24 -4.41 -26.61 20.65
C VAL A 24 -5.32 -27.27 19.60
N PRO A 25 -6.36 -26.57 19.13
CA PRO A 25 -7.14 -27.02 17.97
C PRO A 25 -6.24 -27.21 16.75
N GLN A 26 -6.53 -28.23 15.94
CA GLN A 26 -5.79 -28.50 14.71
C GLN A 26 -6.44 -27.78 13.51
N SER A 27 -5.65 -27.48 12.49
CA SER A 27 -6.18 -26.82 11.30
C SER A 27 -7.03 -27.80 10.48
N ASN A 28 -8.16 -27.29 9.97
CA ASN A 28 -8.99 -28.00 8.98
C ASN A 28 -8.93 -27.24 7.65
N LEU A 29 -7.73 -27.16 7.07
CA LEU A 29 -7.52 -26.58 5.75
C LEU A 29 -7.85 -27.61 4.67
N THR A 30 -8.49 -27.17 3.58
CA THR A 30 -8.62 -27.99 2.38
C THR A 30 -7.24 -28.27 1.78
N GLU A 31 -7.10 -29.35 1.01
CA GLU A 31 -5.82 -29.72 0.39
C GLU A 31 -5.21 -28.56 -0.43
N ASN A 32 -6.04 -27.82 -1.18
CA ASN A 32 -5.58 -26.67 -1.95
C ASN A 32 -5.10 -25.52 -1.05
N ALA A 33 -5.88 -25.19 0.00
CA ALA A 33 -5.49 -24.15 0.95
C ALA A 33 -4.18 -24.51 1.67
N TYR A 34 -4.03 -25.77 2.06
CA TYR A 34 -2.81 -26.29 2.68
C TYR A 34 -1.59 -26.13 1.76
N LYS A 35 -1.69 -26.55 0.49
CA LYS A 35 -0.61 -26.40 -0.50
C LYS A 35 -0.24 -24.94 -0.73
N VAL A 36 -1.23 -24.04 -0.87
CA VAL A 36 -0.98 -22.61 -1.02
C VAL A 36 -0.31 -22.05 0.23
N PHE A 37 -0.76 -22.47 1.41
CA PHE A 37 -0.26 -21.97 2.68
C PHE A 37 1.21 -22.32 2.89
N LEU A 38 1.57 -23.61 2.76
CA LEU A 38 2.96 -24.06 2.84
C LEU A 38 3.86 -23.39 1.79
N ARG A 39 3.32 -23.11 0.60
CA ARG A 39 4.12 -22.47 -0.46
C ARG A 39 4.42 -21.00 -0.15
N ARG A 40 3.46 -20.28 0.45
CA ARG A 40 3.46 -18.81 0.53
C ARG A 40 3.75 -18.24 1.90
N TYR A 41 3.40 -18.93 2.99
CA TYR A 41 3.35 -18.34 4.33
C TYR A 41 4.25 -19.03 5.36
N THR A 42 4.51 -20.32 5.23
CA THR A 42 5.47 -21.00 6.12
C THR A 42 6.89 -20.55 5.81
N ARG A 43 7.70 -20.32 6.84
CA ARG A 43 9.11 -20.02 6.67
C ARG A 43 9.84 -21.26 6.15
N LYS A 44 10.89 -21.03 5.37
CA LYS A 44 11.70 -22.07 4.77
C LYS A 44 13.11 -22.02 5.32
N GLY A 45 13.70 -23.18 5.56
CA GLY A 45 15.10 -23.32 5.95
C GLY A 45 16.03 -23.08 4.76
N ALA A 46 17.33 -23.20 5.02
CA ALA A 46 18.37 -23.06 3.99
C ALA A 46 18.24 -24.11 2.87
N ASP A 47 17.61 -25.24 3.13
CA ASP A 47 17.31 -26.30 2.17
C ASP A 47 16.03 -26.06 1.35
N GLY A 48 15.35 -24.92 1.57
CA GLY A 48 14.12 -24.54 0.90
C GLY A 48 12.87 -25.29 1.40
N LYS A 49 12.97 -26.15 2.41
CA LYS A 49 11.84 -26.86 3.00
C LYS A 49 11.18 -26.03 4.10
N PRO A 50 9.86 -26.17 4.33
CA PRO A 50 9.19 -25.53 5.46
C PRO A 50 9.83 -25.93 6.79
N ILE A 51 10.10 -24.94 7.65
CA ILE A 51 10.59 -25.13 9.04
C ILE A 51 9.47 -24.94 10.07
N GLU A 52 8.23 -24.76 9.57
CA GLU A 52 7.03 -24.57 10.37
C GLU A 52 5.86 -25.32 9.74
N THR A 53 4.99 -25.90 10.57
CA THR A 53 3.64 -26.34 10.17
C THR A 53 2.67 -25.15 10.08
N VAL A 54 1.43 -25.42 9.68
CA VAL A 54 0.36 -24.41 9.66
C VAL A 54 0.09 -23.92 11.08
N GLU A 55 -0.03 -24.84 12.03
CA GLU A 55 -0.28 -24.59 13.44
C GLU A 55 0.87 -23.77 14.04
N GLU A 56 2.12 -24.15 13.79
CA GLU A 56 3.28 -23.39 14.27
C GLU A 56 3.32 -21.97 13.67
N THR A 57 2.96 -21.82 12.39
CA THR A 57 2.88 -20.50 11.74
C THR A 57 1.81 -19.63 12.38
N PHE A 58 0.61 -20.17 12.64
CA PHE A 58 -0.45 -19.44 13.32
C PHE A 58 -0.07 -19.07 14.76
N TRP A 59 0.62 -19.96 15.47
CA TRP A 59 1.11 -19.69 16.81
C TRP A 59 2.15 -18.57 16.84
N ARG A 60 3.15 -18.63 15.95
CA ARG A 60 4.13 -17.54 15.79
C ARG A 60 3.42 -16.21 15.55
N VAL A 61 2.49 -16.15 14.59
CA VAL A 61 1.77 -14.91 14.28
C VAL A 61 0.98 -14.42 15.49
N ALA A 62 0.21 -15.30 16.13
CA ALA A 62 -0.61 -14.97 17.29
C ALA A 62 0.23 -14.44 18.46
N TYR A 63 1.32 -15.13 18.79
CA TYR A 63 2.21 -14.75 19.89
C TYR A 63 2.90 -13.41 19.63
N HIS A 64 3.52 -13.23 18.47
CA HIS A 64 4.26 -12.00 18.16
C HIS A 64 3.35 -10.78 18.03
N VAL A 65 2.08 -10.95 17.60
CA VAL A 65 1.09 -9.86 17.64
C VAL A 65 0.63 -9.56 19.07
N ALA A 66 0.52 -10.58 19.93
CA ALA A 66 0.13 -10.40 21.34
C ALA A 66 1.25 -9.80 22.21
N GLN A 67 2.49 -9.70 21.74
CA GLN A 67 3.59 -9.15 22.54
C GLN A 67 3.38 -7.70 22.99
N VAL A 68 2.54 -6.93 22.28
CA VAL A 68 2.17 -5.57 22.67
C VAL A 68 1.48 -5.53 24.04
N GLU A 69 0.83 -6.62 24.47
CA GLU A 69 0.17 -6.70 25.79
C GLU A 69 1.17 -6.51 26.95
N ASN A 70 2.47 -6.76 26.75
CA ASN A 70 3.50 -6.42 27.75
C ASN A 70 3.54 -4.92 28.06
N GLU A 71 3.19 -4.05 27.11
CA GLU A 71 3.12 -2.61 27.31
C GLU A 71 1.87 -2.19 28.11
N TRP A 72 0.85 -3.05 28.16
CA TRP A 72 -0.45 -2.79 28.78
C TRP A 72 -0.71 -3.64 30.04
N ASP A 73 0.33 -4.29 30.58
CA ASP A 73 0.25 -5.20 31.74
C ASP A 73 -0.74 -6.38 31.52
N GLY A 74 -0.88 -6.81 30.27
CA GLY A 74 -1.72 -7.93 29.86
C GLY A 74 -0.97 -9.26 29.79
N ASP A 75 -1.71 -10.37 29.83
CA ASP A 75 -1.16 -11.71 29.66
C ASP A 75 -1.00 -12.05 28.16
N VAL A 76 0.24 -11.96 27.68
CA VAL A 76 0.63 -12.25 26.29
C VAL A 76 0.20 -13.66 25.86
N ASN A 77 0.39 -14.68 26.69
CA ASN A 77 0.08 -16.06 26.32
C ASN A 77 -1.42 -16.29 26.26
N ALA A 78 -2.17 -15.76 27.23
CA ALA A 78 -3.63 -15.84 27.21
C ALA A 78 -4.21 -15.10 25.98
N GLN A 79 -3.64 -13.95 25.61
CA GLN A 79 -4.09 -13.21 24.43
C GLN A 79 -3.67 -13.89 23.11
N ALA A 80 -2.45 -14.43 23.04
CA ALA A 80 -1.97 -15.22 21.91
C ALA A 80 -2.87 -16.42 21.66
N MET A 81 -3.36 -17.12 22.69
CA MET A 81 -4.29 -18.24 22.48
C MET A 81 -5.62 -17.81 21.87
N LYS A 82 -6.16 -16.63 22.26
CA LYS A 82 -7.38 -16.10 21.62
C LYS A 82 -7.14 -15.80 20.14
N TYR A 83 -6.00 -15.17 19.81
CA TYR A 83 -5.64 -14.90 18.41
C TYR A 83 -5.41 -16.19 17.62
N TYR A 84 -4.75 -17.19 18.21
CA TYR A 84 -4.57 -18.50 17.61
C TYR A 84 -5.91 -19.16 17.30
N GLU A 85 -6.88 -19.14 18.24
CA GLU A 85 -8.21 -19.70 18.01
C GLU A 85 -8.91 -19.02 16.82
N LEU A 86 -8.81 -17.69 16.70
CA LEU A 86 -9.38 -16.96 15.57
C LEU A 86 -8.76 -17.38 14.22
N LEU A 87 -7.44 -17.59 14.18
CA LEU A 87 -6.72 -18.02 12.98
C LEU A 87 -7.07 -19.48 12.61
N ILE A 88 -6.99 -20.41 13.56
CA ILE A 88 -7.17 -21.84 13.31
C ILE A 88 -8.61 -22.18 12.91
N THR A 89 -9.59 -21.48 13.52
CA THR A 89 -11.01 -21.60 13.18
C THR A 89 -11.40 -20.82 11.92
N LYS A 90 -10.47 -20.04 11.34
CA LYS A 90 -10.68 -19.19 10.16
C LYS A 90 -11.74 -18.10 10.39
N ARG A 91 -11.98 -17.70 11.64
CA ARG A 91 -12.88 -16.58 11.98
C ARG A 91 -12.27 -15.23 11.61
N PHE A 92 -10.94 -15.15 11.61
CA PHE A 92 -10.21 -13.96 11.20
C PHE A 92 -8.87 -14.34 10.57
N PHE A 93 -8.48 -13.63 9.51
CA PHE A 93 -7.12 -13.67 8.99
C PHE A 93 -6.58 -12.26 8.79
N PRO A 94 -5.34 -11.98 9.25
CA PRO A 94 -4.67 -10.74 8.91
C PRO A 94 -4.21 -10.77 7.44
N ASN A 95 -3.65 -9.65 6.99
CA ASN A 95 -3.07 -9.54 5.65
C ASN A 95 -1.85 -10.50 5.46
N SER A 96 -1.44 -10.72 4.21
CA SER A 96 -0.30 -11.60 3.90
C SER A 96 1.02 -11.20 4.58
N PRO A 97 1.43 -9.91 4.63
CA PRO A 97 2.65 -9.50 5.32
C PRO A 97 2.69 -9.86 6.80
N THR A 98 1.55 -9.89 7.49
CA THR A 98 1.50 -10.32 8.89
C THR A 98 1.99 -11.77 9.05
N PHE A 99 1.59 -12.68 8.15
CA PHE A 99 2.07 -14.07 8.19
C PHE A 99 3.57 -14.20 7.91
N THR A 100 4.07 -13.43 6.95
CA THR A 100 5.48 -13.52 6.50
C THR A 100 6.44 -12.74 7.39
N GLY A 101 5.96 -11.69 8.07
CA GLY A 101 6.76 -10.73 8.84
C GLY A 101 6.73 -10.93 10.35
N ALA A 102 5.64 -11.45 10.93
CA ALA A 102 5.54 -11.64 12.38
C ALA A 102 6.59 -12.62 12.90
N GLY A 103 7.30 -12.24 13.97
CA GLY A 103 8.40 -13.04 14.51
C GLY A 103 9.63 -13.08 13.61
N THR A 104 9.79 -12.16 12.67
CA THR A 104 11.05 -11.98 11.91
C THR A 104 11.78 -10.72 12.39
N PRO A 105 13.12 -10.64 12.26
CA PRO A 105 13.87 -9.44 12.64
C PRO A 105 13.44 -8.15 11.93
N LEU A 106 12.91 -8.27 10.71
CA LEU A 106 12.46 -7.12 9.91
C LEU A 106 11.09 -6.59 10.36
N GLY A 107 10.21 -7.47 10.84
CA GLY A 107 8.96 -7.08 11.52
C GLY A 107 7.93 -6.31 10.70
N GLN A 108 7.98 -6.30 9.36
CA GLN A 108 7.00 -5.59 8.54
C GLN A 108 5.67 -6.36 8.45
N LEU A 109 4.61 -5.81 9.06
CA LEU A 109 3.27 -6.42 9.08
C LEU A 109 2.24 -5.66 8.21
N ALA A 110 2.57 -4.44 7.78
CA ALA A 110 1.68 -3.63 6.95
C ALA A 110 1.80 -4.00 5.47
N ALA A 111 0.65 -3.98 4.78
CA ALA A 111 0.58 -4.30 3.35
C ALA A 111 0.46 -3.07 2.45
N CYS A 112 0.00 -1.94 2.99
CA CYS A 112 -0.42 -0.80 2.19
C CYS A 112 0.30 0.46 2.65
N PHE A 113 1.00 1.11 1.72
CA PHE A 113 1.73 2.34 1.94
C PHE A 113 1.29 3.37 0.91
N VAL A 114 1.19 4.63 1.33
CA VAL A 114 0.95 5.76 0.42
C VAL A 114 2.15 6.69 0.55
N LEU A 115 2.81 6.96 -0.56
CA LEU A 115 3.98 7.83 -0.61
C LEU A 115 3.65 9.09 -1.39
N PRO A 116 3.86 10.28 -0.80
CA PRO A 116 3.72 11.53 -1.54
C PRO A 116 4.84 11.66 -2.57
N ILE A 117 4.55 12.35 -3.67
CA ILE A 117 5.55 12.74 -4.66
C ILE A 117 5.54 14.25 -4.76
N SER A 118 6.63 14.90 -4.36
CA SER A 118 6.86 16.32 -4.57
C SER A 118 7.46 16.56 -5.96
N ASP A 119 7.20 17.74 -6.51
CA ASP A 119 7.66 18.16 -7.84
C ASP A 119 9.13 18.63 -7.81
N ASP A 120 9.99 17.73 -7.35
CA ASP A 120 11.43 17.88 -7.23
C ASP A 120 12.11 16.53 -7.53
N MET A 121 13.34 16.55 -8.03
CA MET A 121 14.02 15.32 -8.46
C MET A 121 14.53 14.44 -7.29
N GLY A 122 14.67 14.99 -6.08
CA GLY A 122 15.19 14.24 -4.91
C GLY A 122 16.02 15.05 -3.91
N ARG A 123 16.03 16.38 -3.99
CA ARG A 123 16.52 17.27 -2.93
C ARG A 123 15.54 17.28 -1.76
N ASP A 124 14.25 17.21 -2.06
CA ASP A 124 13.19 17.03 -1.07
C ASP A 124 13.05 15.57 -0.65
N GLY A 125 12.69 15.33 0.62
CA GLY A 125 12.51 13.98 1.16
C GLY A 125 11.38 13.18 0.50
N ALA A 126 10.44 13.85 -0.16
CA ALA A 126 9.39 13.24 -0.98
C ALA A 126 9.61 13.47 -2.49
N GLY A 127 10.82 13.85 -2.90
CA GLY A 127 11.15 14.07 -4.32
C GLY A 127 11.02 12.79 -5.14
N ILE A 128 10.86 12.93 -6.45
CA ILE A 128 10.54 11.86 -7.41
C ILE A 128 11.43 10.62 -7.24
N PHE A 129 12.75 10.76 -7.16
CA PHE A 129 13.64 9.59 -7.03
C PHE A 129 13.86 9.13 -5.59
N GLN A 130 13.63 10.00 -4.60
CA GLN A 130 13.64 9.60 -3.19
C GLN A 130 12.44 8.73 -2.86
N THR A 131 11.24 9.13 -3.31
CA THR A 131 10.02 8.32 -3.20
C THR A 131 10.14 6.99 -3.94
N LEU A 132 10.81 6.96 -5.11
CA LEU A 132 11.05 5.71 -5.83
C LEU A 132 11.95 4.75 -5.04
N ARG A 133 13.03 5.27 -4.42
CA ARG A 133 13.91 4.50 -3.55
C ARG A 133 13.14 3.91 -2.37
N ASP A 134 12.34 4.72 -1.68
CA ASP A 134 11.62 4.28 -0.49
C ASP A 134 10.53 3.27 -0.84
N ALA A 135 9.84 3.46 -1.97
CA ALA A 135 8.90 2.49 -2.54
C ALA A 135 9.55 1.13 -2.86
N ALA A 136 10.78 1.13 -3.39
CA ALA A 136 11.54 -0.08 -3.66
C ALA A 136 11.88 -0.84 -2.38
N LEU A 137 12.28 -0.13 -1.32
CA LEU A 137 12.55 -0.72 0.00
C LEU A 137 11.27 -1.32 0.61
N ILE A 138 10.14 -0.61 0.51
CA ILE A 138 8.83 -1.13 0.98
C ILE A 138 8.47 -2.41 0.23
N GLN A 139 8.63 -2.44 -1.10
CA GLN A 139 8.40 -3.66 -1.89
C GLN A 139 9.36 -4.79 -1.52
N GLN A 140 10.63 -4.51 -1.22
CA GLN A 140 11.57 -5.55 -0.78
C GLN A 140 11.04 -6.29 0.45
N THR A 141 10.33 -5.58 1.33
CA THR A 141 9.75 -6.13 2.56
C THR A 141 8.33 -6.72 2.39
N GLY A 142 7.77 -6.70 1.18
CA GLY A 142 6.45 -7.28 0.88
C GLY A 142 5.27 -6.29 0.89
N GLY A 143 5.53 -4.99 1.08
CA GLY A 143 4.52 -3.94 1.01
C GLY A 143 4.09 -3.61 -0.42
N GLY A 144 2.90 -3.03 -0.56
CA GLY A 144 2.39 -2.41 -1.79
C GLY A 144 2.32 -0.89 -1.64
N ASN A 145 2.47 -0.18 -2.75
CA ASN A 145 2.61 1.27 -2.78
C ASN A 145 1.45 1.97 -3.50
N GLY A 146 1.01 3.10 -2.98
CA GLY A 146 0.12 4.05 -3.63
C GLY A 146 0.81 5.41 -3.80
N PHE A 147 0.56 6.07 -4.92
CA PHE A 147 1.21 7.32 -5.29
C PHE A 147 0.21 8.35 -5.80
N GLY A 148 0.30 9.58 -5.28
CA GLY A 148 -0.40 10.75 -5.81
C GLY A 148 0.48 11.51 -6.79
N PHE A 149 0.19 11.43 -8.09
CA PHE A 149 0.98 12.08 -9.14
C PHE A 149 0.56 13.53 -9.42
N SER A 150 -0.54 13.98 -8.82
CA SER A 150 -1.18 15.28 -9.13
C SER A 150 -0.37 16.52 -8.72
N ARG A 151 0.69 16.34 -7.94
CA ARG A 151 1.60 17.43 -7.54
C ARG A 151 2.69 17.67 -8.58
N LEU A 152 2.93 16.73 -9.49
CA LEU A 152 3.92 16.87 -10.55
C LEU A 152 3.42 17.82 -11.61
N ARG A 153 4.27 18.77 -12.01
CA ARG A 153 3.90 19.74 -13.06
C ARG A 153 3.52 19.05 -14.38
N PRO A 154 2.61 19.62 -15.16
CA PRO A 154 2.16 19.01 -16.40
C PRO A 154 3.29 18.93 -17.43
N LYS A 155 3.13 18.04 -18.41
CA LYS A 155 4.05 17.91 -19.54
C LYS A 155 4.24 19.27 -20.21
N HIS A 156 5.45 19.51 -20.70
CA HIS A 156 5.84 20.76 -21.33
C HIS A 156 5.88 22.02 -20.46
N ALA A 157 5.54 21.93 -19.16
CA ALA A 157 5.77 23.02 -18.21
C ALA A 157 7.26 23.37 -18.13
N LEU A 158 7.57 24.65 -17.88
CA LEU A 158 8.95 25.12 -17.81
C LEU A 158 9.65 24.58 -16.56
N VAL A 159 10.91 24.18 -16.71
CA VAL A 159 11.78 23.76 -15.60
C VAL A 159 12.84 24.84 -15.37
N ASN A 160 12.64 25.67 -14.35
CA ASN A 160 13.48 26.85 -14.07
C ASN A 160 14.98 26.53 -13.96
N SER A 161 15.34 25.37 -13.39
CA SER A 161 16.74 25.01 -13.16
C SER A 161 17.48 24.53 -14.42
N SER A 162 16.77 24.04 -15.43
CA SER A 162 17.38 23.48 -16.66
C SER A 162 16.99 24.23 -17.93
N ALA A 163 16.09 25.23 -17.84
CA ALA A 163 15.41 25.88 -18.96
C ALA A 163 14.73 24.89 -19.94
N GLY A 164 14.49 23.66 -19.49
CA GLY A 164 13.89 22.59 -20.27
C GLY A 164 12.37 22.50 -20.10
N ARG A 165 11.80 21.47 -20.73
CA ARG A 165 10.39 21.13 -20.66
C ARG A 165 10.19 19.90 -19.79
N ALA A 166 9.19 19.93 -18.92
CA ALA A 166 8.87 18.81 -18.04
C ALA A 166 8.27 17.62 -18.82
N THR A 167 8.57 16.40 -18.35
CA THR A 167 8.02 15.15 -18.90
C THR A 167 6.56 14.91 -18.47
N GLY A 168 6.13 15.52 -17.37
CA GLY A 168 4.81 15.32 -16.78
C GLY A 168 4.68 14.02 -15.95
N PRO A 169 3.57 13.86 -15.21
CA PRO A 169 3.31 12.71 -14.35
C PRO A 169 3.31 11.37 -15.08
N VAL A 170 2.76 11.27 -16.29
CA VAL A 170 2.72 10.01 -17.05
C VAL A 170 4.13 9.55 -17.45
N GLY A 171 5.05 10.49 -17.71
CA GLY A 171 6.45 10.16 -17.97
C GLY A 171 7.14 9.53 -16.76
N PHE A 172 6.95 10.09 -15.57
CA PHE A 172 7.52 9.52 -14.34
C PHE A 172 6.81 8.24 -13.90
N LEU A 173 5.51 8.10 -14.18
CA LEU A 173 4.79 6.84 -14.00
C LEU A 173 5.45 5.70 -14.79
N ARG A 174 5.89 5.94 -16.04
CA ARG A 174 6.64 4.95 -16.83
C ARG A 174 8.01 4.62 -16.23
N VAL A 175 8.69 5.59 -15.62
CA VAL A 175 9.96 5.35 -14.92
C VAL A 175 9.73 4.42 -13.73
N TYR A 176 8.70 4.69 -12.92
CA TYR A 176 8.32 3.85 -11.79
C TYR A 176 7.89 2.44 -12.23
N ASP A 177 7.09 2.35 -13.30
CA ASP A 177 6.62 1.06 -13.84
C ASP A 177 7.78 0.16 -14.25
N ASN A 178 8.76 0.71 -14.99
CA ASN A 178 9.96 -0.02 -15.39
C ASN A 178 10.80 -0.43 -14.17
N ALA A 179 11.03 0.49 -13.23
CA ALA A 179 11.81 0.19 -12.03
C ALA A 179 11.20 -0.96 -11.22
N PHE A 180 9.87 -0.95 -11.00
CA PHE A 180 9.19 -2.02 -10.28
C PHE A 180 9.07 -3.33 -11.08
N GLY A 181 9.20 -3.29 -12.41
CA GLY A 181 9.34 -4.48 -13.24
C GLY A 181 10.61 -5.27 -12.93
N GLU A 182 11.71 -4.57 -12.62
CA GLU A 182 12.99 -5.16 -12.26
C GLU A 182 13.07 -5.58 -10.79
N ILE A 183 12.33 -4.89 -9.91
CA ILE A 183 12.29 -5.18 -8.47
C ILE A 183 11.32 -6.34 -8.19
N ALA A 184 11.80 -7.58 -8.34
CA ALA A 184 11.03 -8.76 -7.95
C ALA A 184 11.06 -8.96 -6.42
N GLN A 185 9.90 -9.06 -5.75
CA GLN A 185 9.83 -9.33 -4.31
C GLN A 185 10.26 -10.78 -4.03
N GLY A 186 11.55 -10.98 -3.66
CA GLY A 186 12.06 -12.24 -3.10
C GLY A 186 11.67 -13.50 -3.88
N GLY A 187 11.55 -13.40 -5.21
CA GLY A 187 11.21 -14.51 -6.10
C GLY A 187 9.78 -15.06 -6.01
N THR A 188 8.85 -14.47 -5.25
CA THR A 188 7.49 -15.05 -5.10
C THR A 188 6.32 -14.12 -5.42
N ARG A 189 6.47 -12.78 -5.38
CA ARG A 189 5.37 -11.83 -5.69
C ARG A 189 5.91 -10.61 -6.45
N ARG A 190 5.14 -10.09 -7.40
CA ARG A 190 5.39 -8.77 -8.01
C ARG A 190 4.82 -7.69 -7.09
N GLY A 191 5.54 -6.57 -6.94
CA GLY A 191 5.05 -5.43 -6.17
C GLY A 191 3.72 -4.95 -6.72
N ALA A 192 2.79 -4.58 -5.84
CA ALA A 192 1.52 -3.98 -6.22
C ALA A 192 1.62 -2.46 -6.09
N ASN A 193 1.39 -1.74 -7.18
CA ASN A 193 1.44 -0.29 -7.20
C ASN A 193 0.12 0.32 -7.66
N MET A 194 -0.22 1.48 -7.11
CA MET A 194 -1.37 2.27 -7.52
C MET A 194 -0.95 3.71 -7.79
N GLY A 195 -1.29 4.24 -8.96
CA GLY A 195 -1.07 5.63 -9.33
C GLY A 195 -2.41 6.35 -9.39
N VAL A 196 -2.48 7.53 -8.79
CA VAL A 196 -3.66 8.39 -8.86
C VAL A 196 -3.31 9.75 -9.44
N LEU A 197 -4.12 10.20 -10.39
CA LEU A 197 -4.07 11.56 -10.92
C LEU A 197 -5.46 12.19 -10.78
N ARG A 198 -5.51 13.42 -10.27
CA ARG A 198 -6.76 14.16 -10.10
C ARG A 198 -7.36 14.54 -11.46
N VAL A 199 -8.68 14.56 -11.50
CA VAL A 199 -9.46 14.86 -12.72
C VAL A 199 -9.28 16.29 -13.23
N ASP A 200 -8.85 17.21 -12.39
CA ASP A 200 -8.54 18.59 -12.80
C ASP A 200 -7.12 18.76 -13.36
N HIS A 201 -6.27 17.73 -13.34
CA HIS A 201 -4.90 17.84 -13.81
C HIS A 201 -4.83 17.98 -15.35
N PRO A 202 -4.00 18.88 -15.94
CA PRO A 202 -3.92 19.07 -17.40
C PRO A 202 -3.54 17.81 -18.19
N ASP A 203 -2.77 16.90 -17.60
CA ASP A 203 -2.41 15.62 -18.21
C ASP A 203 -3.39 14.48 -17.90
N ILE A 204 -4.63 14.77 -17.49
CA ILE A 204 -5.60 13.72 -17.17
C ILE A 204 -5.96 12.85 -18.37
N GLU A 205 -6.07 13.43 -19.56
CA GLU A 205 -6.39 12.69 -20.79
C GLU A 205 -5.28 11.70 -21.17
N ASP A 206 -4.02 12.13 -21.06
CA ASP A 206 -2.86 11.26 -21.23
C ASP A 206 -2.86 10.14 -20.19
N PHE A 207 -3.26 10.45 -18.95
CA PHE A 207 -3.28 9.48 -17.86
C PHE A 207 -4.38 8.43 -18.02
N ILE A 208 -5.59 8.78 -18.46
CA ILE A 208 -6.66 7.78 -18.67
C ILE A 208 -6.37 6.88 -19.88
N THR A 209 -5.59 7.36 -20.85
CA THR A 209 -5.19 6.61 -22.05
C THR A 209 -3.83 5.91 -21.91
N CYS A 210 -3.11 6.09 -20.79
CA CYS A 210 -1.73 5.59 -20.65
C CYS A 210 -1.60 4.06 -20.65
N LYS A 211 -2.72 3.34 -20.51
CA LYS A 211 -2.82 1.87 -20.54
C LYS A 211 -3.47 1.30 -21.79
N THR A 212 -3.85 2.13 -22.76
CA THR A 212 -4.46 1.62 -24.01
C THR A 212 -3.49 0.74 -24.81
N ASP A 213 -2.18 0.96 -24.67
CA ASP A 213 -1.16 0.00 -25.08
C ASP A 213 -0.85 -0.95 -23.91
N GLU A 214 -1.22 -2.23 -24.07
CA GLU A 214 -1.13 -3.26 -23.02
C GLU A 214 0.29 -3.43 -22.43
N ASN A 215 1.33 -3.01 -23.15
CA ASN A 215 2.72 -3.15 -22.72
C ASN A 215 3.32 -1.87 -22.11
N ALA A 216 2.58 -0.76 -22.10
CA ALA A 216 3.12 0.53 -21.69
C ALA A 216 3.28 0.67 -20.16
N ILE A 217 2.32 0.16 -19.38
CA ILE A 217 2.26 0.26 -17.91
C ILE A 217 1.63 -1.02 -17.35
N THR A 218 2.46 -1.91 -16.81
CA THR A 218 2.04 -3.27 -16.42
C THR A 218 2.13 -3.56 -14.91
N ASN A 219 2.86 -2.72 -14.17
CA ASN A 219 3.13 -2.88 -12.74
C ASN A 219 2.31 -1.93 -11.85
N PHE A 220 1.40 -1.15 -12.45
CA PHE A 220 0.51 -0.23 -11.77
C PHE A 220 -0.96 -0.53 -12.04
N ASN A 221 -1.81 -0.36 -11.03
CA ASN A 221 -3.20 0.03 -11.21
C ASN A 221 -3.25 1.55 -11.31
N ILE A 222 -4.14 2.09 -12.14
CA ILE A 222 -4.33 3.55 -12.25
C ILE A 222 -5.74 3.91 -11.80
N SER A 223 -5.91 5.07 -11.19
CA SER A 223 -7.22 5.58 -10.84
C SER A 223 -7.30 7.09 -10.97
N VAL A 224 -8.47 7.60 -11.32
CA VAL A 224 -8.71 9.04 -11.39
C VAL A 224 -9.23 9.53 -10.05
N GLY A 225 -8.60 10.55 -9.51
CA GLY A 225 -9.07 11.29 -8.33
C GLY A 225 -10.18 12.26 -8.72
N ILE A 226 -11.42 11.85 -8.53
CA ILE A 226 -12.62 12.61 -8.87
C ILE A 226 -13.06 13.48 -7.69
N THR A 227 -13.40 14.73 -7.97
CA THR A 227 -13.92 15.68 -6.97
C THR A 227 -15.45 15.73 -6.98
N ASP A 228 -16.05 16.19 -5.89
CA ASP A 228 -17.51 16.41 -5.87
C ASP A 228 -17.93 17.49 -6.89
N ALA A 229 -17.08 18.50 -7.13
CA ALA A 229 -17.30 19.51 -8.17
C ALA A 229 -17.34 18.91 -9.59
N PHE A 230 -16.44 17.96 -9.90
CA PHE A 230 -16.49 17.25 -11.17
C PHE A 230 -17.76 16.42 -11.31
N MET A 231 -18.16 15.72 -10.24
CA MET A 231 -19.40 14.95 -10.25
C MET A 231 -20.61 15.84 -10.49
N GLN A 232 -20.62 17.07 -9.95
CA GLN A 232 -21.70 18.03 -10.18
C GLN A 232 -21.71 18.54 -11.63
N ALA A 233 -20.54 18.86 -12.19
CA ALA A 233 -20.42 19.27 -13.59
C ALA A 233 -20.95 18.18 -14.54
N VAL A 234 -20.60 16.91 -14.29
CA VAL A 234 -21.13 15.77 -15.06
C VAL A 234 -22.66 15.64 -14.94
N VAL A 235 -23.23 15.85 -13.74
CA VAL A 235 -24.70 15.81 -13.55
C VAL A 235 -25.40 16.93 -14.30
N ASN A 236 -24.75 18.09 -14.42
CA ASN A 236 -25.30 19.29 -15.05
C ASN A 236 -24.99 19.39 -16.55
N ASP A 237 -24.21 18.45 -17.12
CA ASP A 237 -23.68 18.52 -18.49
C ASP A 237 -22.86 19.81 -18.75
N GLU A 238 -22.01 20.17 -17.79
CA GLU A 238 -21.14 21.35 -17.82
C GLU A 238 -19.72 21.01 -18.28
N ASP A 239 -19.06 21.98 -18.91
CA ASP A 239 -17.62 21.90 -19.23
C ASP A 239 -16.78 21.83 -17.95
N TRP A 240 -15.62 21.17 -18.04
CA TRP A 240 -14.70 20.99 -16.90
C TRP A 240 -13.32 21.58 -17.18
N ASP A 241 -12.90 22.53 -16.33
CA ASP A 241 -11.62 23.20 -16.47
C ASP A 241 -10.46 22.34 -15.94
N LEU A 242 -9.48 22.11 -16.82
CA LEU A 242 -8.19 21.53 -16.43
C LEU A 242 -7.27 22.63 -15.89
N ARG A 243 -6.80 22.44 -14.66
CA ARG A 243 -5.97 23.39 -13.94
C ARG A 243 -4.84 22.69 -13.21
N PHE A 244 -3.67 23.31 -13.25
CA PHE A 244 -2.57 22.96 -12.37
C PHE A 244 -2.29 24.17 -11.47
N PRO A 245 -2.36 24.02 -10.13
CA PRO A 245 -2.06 25.14 -9.25
C PRO A 245 -0.64 25.65 -9.53
N ASP A 246 -0.47 26.96 -9.64
CA ASP A 246 0.87 27.53 -9.74
C ASP A 246 1.60 27.27 -8.43
N VAL A 247 2.54 26.32 -8.46
CA VAL A 247 3.39 25.98 -7.32
C VAL A 247 4.24 27.16 -6.82
N ASN A 248 4.31 28.27 -7.59
CA ASN A 248 4.95 29.51 -7.17
C ASN A 248 3.98 30.51 -6.50
N ALA A 249 2.66 30.30 -6.61
CA ALA A 249 1.67 31.12 -5.92
C ALA A 249 1.90 31.03 -4.41
N SER A 250 1.82 32.19 -3.74
CA SER A 250 2.07 32.31 -2.30
C SER A 250 1.19 31.39 -1.45
N GLU A 251 0.03 30.99 -1.97
CA GLU A 251 -0.93 30.08 -1.34
C GLU A 251 -0.45 28.62 -1.25
N TYR A 252 0.49 28.21 -2.12
CA TYR A 252 1.08 26.87 -2.16
C TYR A 252 2.49 26.81 -1.54
N ARG A 253 3.13 27.96 -1.30
CA ARG A 253 4.38 28.04 -0.54
C ARG A 253 4.11 27.75 0.94
N GLY A 254 4.53 26.57 1.40
CA GLY A 254 4.44 26.18 2.82
C GLY A 254 3.50 25.01 3.12
N VAL A 255 2.88 24.38 2.11
CA VAL A 255 2.20 23.08 2.29
C VAL A 255 3.24 21.97 2.28
N GLN A 256 4.07 21.94 3.32
CA GLN A 256 4.83 20.75 3.70
C GLN A 256 3.83 19.73 4.26
N GLY A 257 4.05 18.44 3.96
CA GLY A 257 3.21 17.37 4.47
C GLY A 257 3.00 17.54 5.97
N ASP A 258 1.75 17.42 6.39
CA ASP A 258 1.32 17.52 7.79
C ASP A 258 2.29 16.74 8.70
N ASP A 259 2.94 17.46 9.61
CA ASP A 259 3.82 16.90 10.65
C ASP A 259 3.03 16.24 11.79
N GLY A 260 1.76 15.91 11.54
CA GLY A 260 0.88 15.28 12.50
C GLY A 260 0.36 16.24 13.57
N SER A 261 0.53 17.55 13.39
CA SER A 261 0.17 18.58 14.37
C SER A 261 -1.11 19.36 14.04
N GLY A 262 -2.18 18.68 13.61
CA GLY A 262 -3.56 19.09 13.92
C GLY A 262 -4.00 20.54 13.62
N ARG A 263 -3.43 21.23 12.62
CA ARG A 263 -3.94 22.50 12.09
C ARG A 263 -4.04 22.45 10.56
N SER A 264 -5.25 22.13 10.12
CA SER A 264 -5.66 21.86 8.75
C SER A 264 -5.53 23.07 7.81
N ARG A 265 -4.69 22.93 6.78
CA ARG A 265 -4.99 23.40 5.42
C ARG A 265 -4.87 22.20 4.48
N TRP A 266 -6.00 21.90 3.84
CA TRP A 266 -6.29 20.83 2.88
C TRP A 266 -5.06 20.08 2.31
N ASN A 267 -4.95 18.79 2.64
CA ASN A 267 -3.99 17.84 2.08
C ASN A 267 -4.75 16.84 1.17
N PRO A 268 -4.58 16.90 -0.17
CA PRO A 268 -5.27 15.99 -1.10
C PRO A 268 -4.74 14.54 -1.06
N ASP A 269 -3.65 14.26 -0.33
CA ASP A 269 -3.03 12.93 -0.25
C ASP A 269 -3.61 12.07 0.90
N GLN A 270 -4.56 12.60 1.66
CA GLN A 270 -5.26 11.87 2.73
C GLN A 270 -6.41 11.04 2.16
N GLY A 271 -6.08 9.82 1.72
CA GLY A 271 -7.07 8.80 1.39
C GLY A 271 -7.03 8.39 -0.08
N VAL A 272 -6.33 7.29 -0.34
CA VAL A 272 -6.56 6.45 -1.52
C VAL A 272 -6.67 5.00 -1.05
N GLN A 273 -7.89 4.55 -0.74
CA GLN A 273 -8.18 3.11 -0.60
C GLN A 273 -8.75 2.50 -1.90
N ASN A 274 -7.92 1.61 -2.46
CA ASN A 274 -8.16 0.48 -3.36
C ASN A 274 -9.48 0.40 -4.15
N CYS A 275 -9.40 0.55 -5.48
CA CYS A 275 -10.42 0.01 -6.40
C CYS A 275 -9.85 -0.30 -7.81
N ALA A 276 -9.80 -1.60 -8.14
CA ALA A 276 -9.69 -2.24 -9.47
C ALA A 276 -8.57 -1.76 -10.43
N ARG A 277 -8.36 -2.54 -11.51
CA ARG A 277 -7.25 -2.36 -12.47
C ARG A 277 -7.23 -0.99 -13.16
N GLU A 278 -8.41 -0.38 -13.25
CA GLU A 278 -8.71 1.03 -13.51
C GLU A 278 -9.89 1.40 -12.60
N GLY A 279 -9.88 2.58 -11.98
CA GLY A 279 -10.86 2.92 -10.95
C GLY A 279 -11.05 4.42 -10.74
N ILE A 280 -12.11 4.76 -10.02
CA ILE A 280 -12.37 6.12 -9.53
C ILE A 280 -12.11 6.16 -8.03
N VAL A 281 -11.32 7.14 -7.62
CA VAL A 281 -11.10 7.49 -6.22
C VAL A 281 -11.82 8.81 -5.96
N GLN A 282 -12.57 8.92 -4.87
CA GLN A 282 -13.24 10.17 -4.47
C GLN A 282 -12.53 10.75 -3.23
N PRO A 283 -11.49 11.60 -3.39
CA PRO A 283 -10.68 12.07 -2.26
C PRO A 283 -11.52 12.88 -1.26
N ASP A 284 -12.45 13.69 -1.75
CA ASP A 284 -13.31 14.56 -0.92
C ASP A 284 -14.14 13.74 0.09
N ARG A 285 -14.59 12.55 -0.32
CA ARG A 285 -15.38 11.65 0.53
C ARG A 285 -14.52 10.78 1.46
N GLN A 286 -13.26 10.54 1.12
CA GLN A 286 -12.32 9.84 2.02
C GLN A 286 -11.84 10.76 3.14
N ALA A 287 -11.72 12.06 2.88
CA ALA A 287 -11.39 13.07 3.88
C ALA A 287 -12.55 13.37 4.86
N SER A 288 -13.81 13.17 4.44
CA SER A 288 -14.96 13.30 5.33
C SER A 288 -15.23 12.00 6.10
N THR A 289 -14.88 11.94 7.38
CA THR A 289 -15.02 10.75 8.26
C THR A 289 -16.46 10.28 8.54
N SER A 290 -17.48 10.83 7.86
CA SER A 290 -18.83 10.28 7.91
C SER A 290 -18.99 9.15 6.91
N GLN A 291 -19.11 7.90 7.38
CA GLN A 291 -19.37 6.69 6.61
C GLN A 291 -20.47 6.89 5.53
N ARG A 292 -20.09 7.28 4.32
CA ARG A 292 -20.93 7.15 3.12
C ARG A 292 -20.23 6.20 2.19
N ARG A 293 -20.88 5.08 1.88
CA ARG A 293 -20.40 4.03 0.98
C ARG A 293 -19.86 4.67 -0.31
N ALA A 294 -18.55 4.61 -0.53
CA ALA A 294 -17.96 4.96 -1.81
C ALA A 294 -18.55 4.04 -2.89
N ARG A 295 -19.27 4.62 -3.85
CA ARG A 295 -19.74 3.89 -5.04
C ARG A 295 -18.65 4.03 -6.10
N CYS A 296 -18.09 2.91 -6.52
CA CYS A 296 -17.23 2.87 -7.71
C CYS A 296 -18.13 3.12 -8.92
N VAL A 297 -17.95 4.27 -9.58
CA VAL A 297 -18.61 4.57 -10.86
C VAL A 297 -17.64 4.15 -11.95
N VAL A 298 -18.03 3.17 -12.76
CA VAL A 298 -17.27 2.83 -13.98
C VAL A 298 -17.78 3.77 -15.06
N LEU A 299 -16.99 4.76 -15.43
CA LEU A 299 -17.26 5.58 -16.62
C LEU A 299 -17.03 4.69 -17.85
N ARG A 300 -18.12 4.17 -18.44
CA ARG A 300 -18.05 3.61 -19.79
C ARG A 300 -17.96 4.77 -20.75
N CYS A 301 -16.81 4.93 -21.41
CA CYS A 301 -16.69 5.80 -22.57
C CYS A 301 -17.54 5.17 -23.70
N SER A 302 -18.71 5.74 -23.96
CA SER A 302 -19.48 5.40 -25.17
C SER A 302 -18.77 6.04 -26.35
N GLN A 303 -18.00 5.27 -27.10
CA GLN A 303 -17.56 5.69 -28.43
C GLN A 303 -18.79 5.84 -29.32
N SER A 304 -19.10 7.07 -29.71
CA SER A 304 -19.95 7.34 -30.87
C SER A 304 -19.03 7.44 -32.09
N PHE A 305 -19.23 6.54 -33.06
CA PHE A 305 -18.63 6.60 -34.38
C PHE A 305 -19.13 7.79 -35.18
#